data_AF-A0A502FAV8-F1
#
_entry.id   AF-A0A502FAV8-F1
#
_cell.length_a   1.000
_cell.length_b   1.000
_cell.length_c   1.000
_cell.angle_alpha   90.00
_cell.angle_beta   90.00
_cell.angle_gamma   90.00
#
_symmetry.space_group_name_H-M   'P 1'
#
loop_
_entity.id
_entity.type
_entity.pdbx_description
1 polymer ?
#
loop_
_entity_poly.entity_id
_entity_poly.type
_entity_poly.pdbx_seq_one_letter_code
_entity_poly.pdbx_strand_id
1 'polypeptide(L)'
;MEDQFLQYWSTRARVADRSGLVAEFLSSPADRQRLVWINWSGLDPRWTSFYNVGMWRDEAAFQDQIGRFIDNSRPPQAFEAAPRERVLLVPERWRVGASPMLAIDAVGVR
;
A
#
# COMPACT_ATOMS: atom_id res chain seq x y z
N MET A 1 14.61 -0.84 -10.47
CA MET A 1 13.67 -0.97 -11.61
C MET A 1 12.32 -1.45 -11.12
N GLU A 2 11.24 -1.17 -11.84
CA GLU A 2 9.85 -1.47 -11.43
C GLU A 2 9.62 -2.94 -11.07
N ASP A 3 10.05 -3.88 -11.93
CA ASP A 3 9.89 -5.31 -11.68
C ASP A 3 10.60 -5.78 -10.40
N GLN A 4 11.74 -5.18 -10.07
CA GLN A 4 12.45 -5.49 -8.83
C GLN A 4 11.67 -5.03 -7.60
N PHE A 5 10.99 -3.89 -7.69
CA PHE A 5 10.10 -3.42 -6.64
C PHE A 5 8.89 -4.34 -6.49
N LEU A 6 8.21 -4.69 -7.59
CA LEU A 6 7.05 -5.59 -7.58
C LEU A 6 7.42 -6.97 -7.00
N GLN A 7 8.56 -7.51 -7.41
CA GLN A 7 9.09 -8.77 -6.88
C GLN A 7 9.45 -8.66 -5.39
N TYR A 8 10.10 -7.56 -4.99
CA TYR A 8 10.42 -7.31 -3.59
C TYR A 8 9.14 -7.23 -2.73
N TRP A 9 8.13 -6.49 -3.18
CA TRP A 9 6.88 -6.31 -2.46
C TRP A 9 6.14 -7.64 -2.31
N SER A 10 5.96 -8.39 -3.40
CA SER A 10 5.22 -9.65 -3.39
C SER A 10 5.89 -10.77 -2.60
N THR A 11 7.21 -10.77 -2.49
CA THR A 11 7.95 -11.91 -1.92
C THR A 11 8.69 -11.63 -0.61
N ARG A 12 9.11 -10.40 -0.36
CA ARG A 12 9.94 -10.03 0.79
C ARG A 12 9.25 -9.11 1.79
N ALA A 13 8.31 -8.28 1.37
CA ALA A 13 7.51 -7.45 2.27
C ALA A 13 6.34 -8.23 2.87
N ARG A 14 6.62 -9.39 3.48
CA ARG A 14 5.57 -10.28 3.97
C ARG A 14 5.01 -9.83 5.31
N VAL A 15 3.69 -9.95 5.43
CA VAL A 15 2.96 -9.82 6.70
C VAL A 15 2.83 -11.21 7.32
N ALA A 16 3.66 -11.51 8.31
CA ALA A 16 3.74 -12.86 8.90
C ALA A 16 2.49 -13.23 9.71
N ASP A 17 1.92 -12.28 10.45
CA ASP A 17 0.62 -12.42 11.11
C ASP A 17 -0.40 -11.49 10.43
N ARG A 18 -1.51 -12.06 9.96
CA ARG A 18 -2.61 -11.34 9.28
C ARG A 18 -3.89 -11.27 10.11
N SER A 19 -3.86 -11.65 11.39
CA SER A 19 -5.05 -11.70 12.24
C SER A 19 -5.79 -10.35 12.42
N GLY A 20 -5.07 -9.23 12.26
CA GLY A 20 -5.63 -7.88 12.23
C GLY A 20 -5.75 -7.24 10.86
N LEU A 21 -5.26 -7.90 9.80
CA LEU A 21 -5.29 -7.37 8.44
C LEU A 21 -6.66 -7.64 7.80
N VAL A 22 -7.35 -6.58 7.38
CA VAL A 22 -8.61 -6.68 6.65
C VAL A 22 -8.34 -6.81 5.14
N ALA A 23 -7.46 -5.97 4.60
CA ALA A 23 -6.99 -6.07 3.22
C ALA A 23 -5.73 -5.21 3.00
N GLU A 24 -4.85 -5.60 2.08
CA GLU A 24 -3.72 -4.78 1.63
C GLU A 24 -3.55 -4.90 0.11
N PHE A 25 -3.33 -3.77 -0.55
CA PHE A 25 -3.18 -3.70 -2.00
C PHE A 25 -2.02 -2.80 -2.39
N LEU A 26 -1.17 -3.32 -3.28
CA LEU A 26 -0.28 -2.47 -4.05
C LEU A 26 -1.01 -1.94 -5.28
N SER A 27 -1.19 -0.62 -5.33
CA SER A 27 -1.98 0.06 -6.36
C SER A 27 -1.10 0.99 -7.19
N SER A 28 -1.31 1.01 -8.50
CA SER A 28 -0.78 2.05 -9.39
C SER A 28 -1.90 3.01 -9.80
N PRO A 29 -1.57 4.26 -10.17
CA PRO A 29 -2.54 5.17 -10.76
C PRO A 29 -3.18 4.57 -12.02
N ALA A 30 -4.49 4.69 -12.13
CA ALA A 30 -5.20 4.37 -13.36
C ALA A 30 -4.84 5.36 -14.48
N ASP A 31 -5.26 5.05 -15.72
CA ASP A 31 -4.97 5.87 -16.89
C ASP A 31 -5.55 7.30 -16.75
N ARG A 32 -4.65 8.25 -16.54
CA ARG A 32 -4.96 9.67 -16.30
C ARG A 32 -5.67 10.31 -17.49
N GLN A 33 -5.36 9.88 -18.71
CA GLN A 33 -5.96 10.43 -19.93
C GLN A 33 -7.43 10.02 -20.05
N ARG A 34 -7.80 8.88 -19.48
CA ARG A 34 -9.18 8.38 -19.47
C ARG A 34 -10.01 8.92 -18.30
N LEU A 35 -9.36 9.35 -17.23
CA LEU A 35 -9.99 9.76 -15.98
C LEU A 35 -9.70 11.23 -15.65
N VAL A 36 -10.06 12.10 -16.59
CA VAL A 36 -9.79 13.55 -16.54
C VAL A 36 -10.53 14.30 -15.43
N TRP A 37 -11.57 13.70 -14.85
CA TRP A 37 -12.35 14.28 -13.75
C TRP A 37 -11.67 14.08 -12.38
N ILE A 38 -10.61 13.27 -12.29
CA ILE A 38 -9.84 13.05 -11.07
C ILE A 38 -8.74 14.11 -10.98
N ASN A 39 -8.61 14.75 -9.82
CA ASN A 39 -7.42 15.55 -9.52
C ASN A 39 -6.26 14.62 -9.13
N TRP A 40 -5.31 14.47 -10.06
CA TRP A 40 -4.12 13.64 -9.89
C TRP A 40 -2.97 14.35 -9.16
N SER A 41 -3.27 15.43 -8.40
CA SER A 41 -2.29 16.15 -7.58
C SER A 41 -1.56 15.18 -6.63
N GLY A 42 -0.23 15.18 -6.68
CA GLY A 42 0.62 14.27 -5.89
C GLY A 42 1.33 13.18 -6.71
N LEU A 43 1.07 13.10 -8.02
CA LEU A 43 1.79 12.22 -8.93
C LEU A 43 2.89 12.94 -9.70
N ASP A 44 4.15 12.69 -9.32
CA ASP A 44 5.31 13.18 -10.06
C ASP A 44 5.48 12.39 -11.38
N PRO A 45 5.57 13.04 -12.55
CA PRO A 45 5.76 12.35 -13.82
C PRO A 45 7.17 11.77 -14.00
N ARG A 46 8.15 12.11 -13.15
CA ARG A 46 9.54 11.69 -13.28
C ARG A 46 9.79 10.24 -12.82
N TRP A 47 8.86 9.64 -12.06
CA TRP A 47 8.97 8.26 -11.59
C TRP A 47 7.62 7.54 -11.54
N THR A 48 7.66 6.21 -11.69
CA THR A 48 6.48 5.37 -11.42
C THR A 48 6.17 5.41 -9.93
N SER A 49 4.93 5.76 -9.59
CA SER A 49 4.45 5.79 -8.21
C SER A 49 3.54 4.60 -7.95
N PHE A 50 3.76 3.94 -6.81
CA PHE A 50 2.86 2.92 -6.28
C PHE A 50 2.39 3.33 -4.90
N TYR A 51 1.10 3.09 -4.63
CA TYR A 51 0.49 3.30 -3.32
C TYR A 51 0.22 1.93 -2.71
N ASN A 52 0.87 1.66 -1.59
CA ASN A 52 0.45 0.54 -0.76
C ASN A 52 -0.67 1.01 0.16
N VAL A 53 -1.87 0.45 -0.03
CA VAL A 53 -3.06 0.77 0.76
C VAL A 53 -3.40 -0.45 1.57
N GLY A 54 -3.24 -0.35 2.88
CA GLY A 54 -3.63 -1.41 3.80
C GLY A 54 -4.68 -0.94 4.80
N MET A 55 -5.58 -1.86 5.13
CA MET A 55 -6.67 -1.69 6.06
C MET A 55 -6.49 -2.71 7.18
N TRP A 56 -6.22 -2.21 8.38
CA TRP A 56 -6.20 -3.01 9.60
C TRP A 56 -7.45 -2.76 10.41
N ARG A 57 -7.82 -3.73 11.25
CA ARG A 57 -8.94 -3.59 12.18
C ARG A 57 -8.77 -2.37 13.09
N ASP A 58 -7.55 -2.12 13.54
CA ASP A 58 -7.19 -1.03 14.43
C ASP A 58 -5.70 -0.67 14.29
N GLU A 59 -5.30 0.47 14.86
CA GLU A 59 -3.90 0.93 14.85
C GLU A 59 -2.97 -0.05 15.56
N ALA A 60 -3.39 -0.63 16.68
CA ALA A 60 -2.56 -1.52 17.48
C ALA A 60 -2.15 -2.77 16.68
N ALA A 61 -3.09 -3.36 15.93
CA ALA A 61 -2.83 -4.46 15.03
C ALA A 61 -1.82 -4.07 13.93
N PHE A 62 -1.96 -2.87 13.33
CA PHE A 62 -0.97 -2.39 12.37
C PHE A 62 0.42 -2.23 13.00
N GLN A 63 0.51 -1.62 14.19
CA GLN A 63 1.79 -1.39 14.84
C GLN A 63 2.51 -2.69 15.21
N ASP A 64 1.78 -3.67 15.74
CA ASP A 64 2.31 -4.99 16.09
C ASP A 64 2.81 -5.76 14.85
N GLN A 65 2.01 -5.76 13.78
CA GLN A 65 2.29 -6.55 12.59
C GLN A 65 3.31 -5.91 11.65
N ILE A 66 3.27 -4.59 11.48
CA ILE A 66 4.06 -3.84 10.50
C ILE A 66 4.92 -2.75 11.14
N GLY A 67 4.37 -2.01 12.09
CA GLY A 67 4.99 -0.79 12.64
C GLY A 67 6.42 -1.01 13.12
N ARG A 68 6.68 -2.12 13.80
CA ARG A 68 8.02 -2.51 14.28
C ARG A 68 9.09 -2.65 13.20
N PHE A 69 8.72 -2.82 11.93
CA PHE A 69 9.64 -2.94 10.80
C PHE A 69 9.87 -1.61 10.07
N ILE A 70 9.19 -0.54 10.48
CA ILE A 70 9.33 0.77 9.85
C ILE A 70 10.56 1.48 10.42
N ASP A 71 11.61 1.52 9.62
CA ASP A 71 12.79 2.33 9.87
C ASP A 71 12.89 3.44 8.81
N ASN A 72 12.71 4.69 9.24
CA ASN A 72 12.81 5.88 8.39
C ASN A 72 14.25 6.39 8.22
N SER A 73 15.21 5.84 8.96
CA SER A 73 16.62 6.19 8.86
C SER A 73 17.38 5.35 7.82
N ARG A 74 16.78 4.24 7.36
CA ARG A 74 17.40 3.34 6.40
C ARG A 74 17.71 4.07 5.08
N PRO A 75 18.84 3.76 4.43
CA PRO A 75 19.13 4.29 3.10
C PRO A 75 18.09 3.79 2.07
N PRO A 76 17.77 4.60 1.05
CA PRO A 76 16.89 4.18 -0.04
C PRO A 76 17.44 2.91 -0.73
N GLN A 77 16.53 2.00 -1.10
CA GLN A 77 16.86 0.86 -1.94
C GLN A 77 17.20 1.33 -3.37
N ALA A 78 17.91 0.50 -4.15
CA ALA A 78 18.31 0.85 -5.52
C ALA A 78 17.14 1.14 -6.48
N PHE A 79 15.91 0.74 -6.12
CA PHE A 79 14.69 1.00 -6.89
C PHE A 79 13.86 2.17 -6.33
N GLU A 80 14.26 2.79 -5.23
CA GLU A 80 13.53 3.89 -4.58
C GLU A 80 14.06 5.24 -5.08
N ALA A 81 13.19 6.02 -5.74
CA ALA A 81 13.52 7.37 -6.21
C ALA A 81 13.56 8.40 -5.06
N ALA A 82 12.85 8.12 -3.96
CA ALA A 82 12.76 8.95 -2.77
C ALA A 82 12.40 8.07 -1.54
N PRO A 83 12.58 8.58 -0.30
CA PRO A 83 12.08 7.92 0.90
C PRO A 83 10.56 7.66 0.83
N ARG A 84 10.10 6.60 1.51
CA ARG A 84 8.67 6.26 1.55
C ARG A 84 7.91 7.24 2.44
N GLU A 85 6.91 7.89 1.87
CA GLU A 85 5.93 8.69 2.60
C GLU A 85 4.78 7.81 3.07
N ARG A 86 4.19 8.13 4.24
CA ARG A 86 3.11 7.34 4.85
C ARG A 86 2.13 8.27 5.55
N VAL A 87 0.85 7.93 5.51
CA VAL A 87 -0.21 8.57 6.27
C VAL A 87 -1.06 7.47 6.91
N LEU A 88 -1.30 7.56 8.22
CA LEU A 88 -2.25 6.71 8.92
C LEU A 88 -3.58 7.45 9.02
N LEU A 89 -4.65 6.85 8.50
CA LEU A 89 -5.99 7.41 8.53
C LEU A 89 -6.88 6.54 9.42
N VAL A 90 -7.63 7.18 10.32
CA VAL A 90 -8.61 6.53 11.19
C VAL A 90 -10.03 6.87 10.74
N PRO A 91 -10.99 5.93 10.82
CA PRO A 91 -12.36 6.19 10.42
C PRO A 91 -13.09 7.04 11.46
N GLU A 92 -13.40 8.28 11.11
CA GLU A 92 -14.22 9.17 11.95
C GLU A 92 -15.72 8.92 11.79
N ARG A 93 -16.15 8.68 10.54
CA ARG A 93 -17.54 8.39 10.15
C ARG A 93 -17.51 7.47 8.95
N TRP A 94 -18.22 6.34 8.99
CA TRP A 94 -18.18 5.35 7.91
C TRP A 94 -19.57 4.89 7.47
N ARG A 95 -19.62 4.33 6.27
CA ARG A 95 -20.76 3.63 5.68
C ARG A 95 -20.26 2.32 5.09
N VAL A 96 -21.07 1.26 5.16
CA VAL A 96 -20.74 -0.06 4.61
C VAL A 96 -21.67 -0.34 3.44
N GLY A 97 -21.10 -0.76 2.30
CA GLY A 97 -21.84 -1.15 1.10
C GLY A 97 -22.22 -2.63 1.09
N ALA A 98 -23.02 -3.04 0.10
CA ALA A 98 -23.52 -4.41 -0.01
C ALA A 98 -22.46 -5.44 -0.45
N SER A 99 -21.43 -5.02 -1.18
CA SER A 99 -20.34 -5.90 -1.61
C SER A 99 -19.26 -5.95 -0.53
N PRO A 100 -18.92 -7.14 0.00
CA PRO A 100 -17.75 -7.28 0.85
C PRO A 100 -16.49 -6.91 0.05
N MET A 101 -15.43 -6.51 0.76
CA MET A 101 -14.11 -6.35 0.15
C MET A 101 -13.62 -7.66 -0.50
N LEU A 102 -12.55 -7.55 -1.31
CA LEU A 102 -11.90 -8.70 -1.93
C LEU A 102 -11.59 -9.77 -0.87
N ALA A 103 -12.12 -10.98 -1.06
CA ALA A 103 -12.13 -12.03 -0.05
C ALA A 103 -10.96 -13.02 -0.16
N ILE A 104 -10.14 -12.90 -1.21
CA ILE A 104 -8.99 -13.77 -1.46
C ILE A 104 -7.80 -12.93 -1.93
N ASP A 105 -6.60 -13.40 -1.60
CA ASP A 105 -5.35 -12.80 -2.08
C ASP A 105 -5.24 -12.92 -3.61
N ALA A 106 -4.56 -11.95 -4.22
CA ALA A 106 -4.19 -12.05 -5.63
C ALA A 106 -3.16 -13.18 -5.83
N VAL A 107 -3.19 -13.81 -7.01
CA VAL A 107 -2.25 -14.89 -7.39
C VAL A 107 -0.80 -14.41 -7.24
N GLY A 108 0.01 -15.14 -6.47
CA GLY A 108 1.44 -14.89 -6.30
C GLY A 108 1.82 -14.10 -5.05
N VAL A 109 0.85 -13.54 -4.33
CA VAL A 109 1.05 -12.99 -2.98
C VAL A 109 1.08 -14.15 -1.98
N ARG A 110 2.06 -14.17 -1.05
CA ARG A 110 2.24 -15.24 -0.05
C ARG A 110 2.22 -14.70 1.35
#